data_AF-A0A1G6BHX0-F1
#
_entry.id   AF-A0A1G6BHX0-F1
#
_cell.length_a   1.000
_cell.length_b   1.000
_cell.length_c   1.000
_cell.angle_alpha   90.00
_cell.angle_beta   90.00
_cell.angle_gamma   90.00
#
_symmetry.space_group_name_H-M   'P 1'
#
loop_
_entity.id
_entity.type
_entity.pdbx_description
1 polymer ?
#
loop_
_entity_poly.entity_id
_entity_poly.type
_entity_poly.pdbx_seq_one_letter_code
_entity_poly.pdbx_strand_id
1 'polypeptide(L)'
;MKKIVSFALAAVMVCAMSISVCAAPMAPGRLLPGEYTNNAVLSGLWLETNDFVPVSSGVGDCTIEGQEKSGMTADLFHVFPNYTGTAQSVAAAHGSTIVCAFGVKLPPLLSGGRVVLHVKDGFDMPSDIVAVSMHGEKFNTIAVEKVNDRQIALNLKASDNQIYIFQGGNLAAGTEETYKDCLGWK
;
A
#
# COMPACT_ATOMS: atom_id res chain seq x y z
N MET A 1 -14.65 51.91 24.64
CA MET A 1 -13.45 51.03 24.68
C MET A 1 -13.77 49.55 24.93
N LYS A 2 -14.77 49.18 25.77
CA LYS A 2 -15.10 47.76 26.08
C LYS A 2 -15.56 46.89 24.88
N LYS A 3 -16.14 47.49 23.83
CA LYS A 3 -16.65 46.75 22.65
C LYS A 3 -15.55 46.27 21.70
N ILE A 4 -14.44 47.01 21.56
CA ILE A 4 -13.36 46.69 20.62
C ILE A 4 -12.52 45.51 21.13
N VAL A 5 -12.29 45.44 22.44
CA VAL A 5 -11.56 44.34 23.09
C VAL A 5 -12.32 43.01 22.95
N SER A 6 -13.66 43.04 22.95
CA SER A 6 -14.48 41.85 22.80
C SER A 6 -14.43 41.25 21.38
N PHE A 7 -14.30 42.09 20.36
CA PHE A 7 -14.16 41.64 18.97
C PHE A 7 -12.79 41.04 18.68
N ALA A 8 -11.72 41.64 19.23
CA ALA A 8 -10.37 41.09 19.09
C ALA A 8 -10.23 39.73 19.80
N LEU A 9 -10.81 39.58 21.00
CA LEU A 9 -10.78 38.32 21.73
C LEU A 9 -11.59 37.22 21.03
N ALA A 10 -12.74 37.56 20.46
CA ALA A 10 -13.55 36.64 19.66
C ALA A 10 -12.82 36.21 18.37
N ALA A 11 -12.15 37.13 17.68
CA ALA A 11 -11.37 36.81 16.49
C ALA A 11 -10.18 35.89 16.79
N VAL A 12 -9.49 36.12 17.92
CA VAL A 12 -8.37 35.26 18.35
C VAL A 12 -8.87 33.87 18.77
N MET A 13 -10.03 33.75 19.43
CA MET A 13 -10.63 32.44 19.72
C MET A 13 -11.08 31.70 18.46
N VAL A 14 -11.64 32.41 17.46
CA VAL A 14 -11.99 31.81 16.17
C VAL A 14 -10.75 31.34 15.41
N CYS A 15 -9.65 32.10 15.45
CA CYS A 15 -8.38 31.69 14.86
C CYS A 15 -7.72 30.52 15.62
N ALA A 16 -7.79 30.48 16.94
CA ALA A 16 -7.24 29.38 17.74
C ALA A 16 -8.06 28.10 17.59
N MET A 17 -9.39 28.20 17.49
CA MET A 17 -10.26 27.06 17.23
C MET A 17 -10.17 26.56 15.78
N SER A 18 -9.89 27.43 14.80
CA SER A 18 -9.66 26.98 13.41
C SER A 18 -8.28 26.36 13.20
N ILE A 19 -7.25 26.77 13.97
CA ILE A 19 -5.93 26.11 13.95
C ILE A 19 -5.99 24.77 14.71
N SER A 20 -6.77 24.67 15.80
CA SER A 20 -6.93 23.41 16.55
C SER A 20 -7.78 22.36 15.81
N VAL A 21 -8.72 22.77 14.93
CA VAL A 21 -9.45 21.85 14.04
C VAL A 21 -8.56 21.36 12.87
N CYS A 22 -7.41 22.00 12.63
CA CYS A 22 -6.43 21.55 11.63
C CYS A 22 -5.38 20.57 12.17
N ALA A 23 -5.38 20.22 13.47
CA ALA A 23 -4.31 19.45 14.08
C ALA A 23 -4.76 18.19 14.85
N ALA A 24 -6.00 17.74 14.70
CA ALA A 24 -6.44 16.44 15.25
C ALA A 24 -7.27 15.66 14.20
N PRO A 25 -7.15 14.32 14.18
CA PRO A 25 -7.42 13.52 12.99
C PRO A 25 -8.92 13.31 12.82
N MET A 26 -9.47 13.81 11.73
CA MET A 26 -10.76 13.37 11.21
C MET A 26 -10.54 12.96 9.75
N ALA A 27 -10.76 11.68 9.49
CA ALA A 27 -10.66 10.99 8.21
C ALA A 27 -11.59 11.59 7.13
N PRO A 28 -11.73 10.92 5.98
CA PRO A 28 -10.79 10.73 4.89
C PRO A 28 -11.25 11.61 3.70
N GLY A 29 -10.36 12.43 3.12
CA GLY A 29 -10.79 13.23 1.95
C GLY A 29 -10.06 14.54 1.69
N ARG A 30 -8.80 14.67 2.08
CA ARG A 30 -7.95 15.75 1.56
C ARG A 30 -6.77 15.16 0.83
N LEU A 31 -6.93 15.05 -0.49
CA LEU A 31 -5.83 14.91 -1.43
C LEU A 31 -4.93 16.14 -1.26
N LEU A 32 -3.73 15.94 -0.71
CA LEU A 32 -2.75 17.01 -0.61
C LEU A 32 -2.23 17.36 -2.03
N PRO A 33 -2.06 18.64 -2.39
CA PRO A 33 -1.47 19.02 -3.67
C PRO A 33 -0.01 18.55 -3.70
N GLY A 34 0.27 17.46 -4.42
CA GLY A 34 1.55 16.73 -4.43
C GLY A 34 1.42 15.23 -4.12
N GLU A 35 0.32 14.80 -3.50
CA GLU A 35 0.05 13.36 -3.28
C GLU A 35 -0.23 12.62 -4.60
N TYR A 36 -0.77 13.28 -5.63
CA TYR A 36 -0.93 12.65 -6.97
C TYR A 36 0.38 12.23 -7.62
N THR A 37 1.52 12.82 -7.23
CA THR A 37 2.83 12.54 -7.83
C THR A 37 3.69 11.58 -6.99
N ASN A 38 3.31 11.34 -5.72
CA ASN A 38 4.05 10.47 -4.79
C ASN A 38 3.19 9.37 -4.14
N ASN A 39 1.96 9.18 -4.62
CA ASN A 39 1.10 8.08 -4.23
C ASN A 39 1.40 6.87 -5.11
N ALA A 40 2.48 6.15 -4.85
CA ALA A 40 2.77 4.87 -5.52
C ALA A 40 1.65 3.79 -5.36
N VAL A 41 0.56 4.10 -4.67
CA VAL A 41 -0.43 3.17 -4.11
C VAL A 41 -1.86 3.59 -4.46
N LEU A 42 -2.09 4.34 -5.53
CA LEU A 42 -3.44 4.70 -5.98
C LEU A 42 -3.77 4.17 -7.36
N SER A 43 -4.42 3.02 -7.44
CA SER A 43 -5.46 2.91 -8.46
C SER A 43 -6.65 3.70 -7.92
N GLY A 44 -7.09 4.75 -8.62
CA GLY A 44 -8.19 5.62 -8.18
C GLY A 44 -9.50 4.88 -7.84
N LEU A 45 -9.61 3.60 -8.16
CA LEU A 45 -10.72 2.71 -7.78
C LEU A 45 -10.71 2.28 -6.31
N TRP A 46 -9.56 2.27 -5.62
CA TRP A 46 -9.44 1.71 -4.27
C TRP A 46 -9.47 2.75 -3.15
N LEU A 47 -9.46 4.04 -3.50
CA LEU A 47 -9.72 5.14 -2.57
C LEU A 47 -11.12 5.08 -1.94
N GLU A 48 -12.01 4.29 -2.55
CA GLU A 48 -13.42 4.20 -2.15
C GLU A 48 -13.70 3.05 -1.17
N THR A 49 -12.72 2.18 -0.89
CA THR A 49 -12.88 1.09 0.09
C THR A 49 -12.25 1.47 1.43
N ASN A 50 -13.00 1.35 2.52
CA ASN A 50 -12.55 1.71 3.88
C ASN A 50 -11.37 0.87 4.39
N ASP A 51 -11.10 -0.28 3.75
CA ASP A 51 -10.13 -1.27 4.21
C ASP A 51 -8.75 -1.12 3.55
N PHE A 52 -8.55 -0.06 2.77
CA PHE A 52 -7.30 0.15 2.04
C PHE A 52 -6.20 0.74 2.93
N VAL A 53 -5.03 0.11 2.91
CA VAL A 53 -3.84 0.42 3.71
C VAL A 53 -2.70 0.86 2.79
N PRO A 54 -2.38 2.16 2.72
CA PRO A 54 -1.29 2.66 1.89
C PRO A 54 0.09 2.30 2.48
N VAL A 55 0.98 1.82 1.61
CA VAL A 55 2.37 1.47 1.97
C VAL A 55 3.38 2.30 1.20
N SER A 56 4.23 3.01 1.94
CA SER A 56 5.36 3.80 1.48
C SER A 56 5.06 4.94 0.47
N SER A 57 5.83 6.02 0.55
CA SER A 57 5.71 7.21 -0.30
C SER A 57 6.51 7.13 -1.60
N GLY A 58 6.69 5.92 -2.16
CA GLY A 58 7.37 5.72 -3.44
C GLY A 58 8.68 4.92 -3.39
N VAL A 59 9.18 4.52 -2.22
CA VAL A 59 10.42 3.73 -2.11
C VAL A 59 10.35 2.66 -1.02
N GLY A 60 10.89 1.47 -1.28
CA GLY A 60 11.08 0.43 -0.25
C GLY A 60 12.56 0.22 0.04
N ASP A 61 12.93 -0.05 1.30
CA ASP A 61 14.31 -0.40 1.63
C ASP A 61 14.61 -1.81 1.12
N CYS A 62 15.59 -1.97 0.23
CA CYS A 62 15.83 -3.25 -0.46
C CYS A 62 17.15 -3.86 -0.01
N THR A 63 17.13 -4.95 0.77
CA THR A 63 18.33 -5.68 1.17
C THR A 63 18.55 -6.95 0.34
N ILE A 64 19.81 -7.28 0.06
CA ILE A 64 20.18 -8.53 -0.61
C ILE A 64 20.36 -9.61 0.47
N GLU A 65 20.09 -10.87 0.13
CA GLU A 65 20.36 -11.99 1.01
C GLU A 65 21.82 -11.99 1.50
N GLY A 66 22.01 -12.15 2.80
CA GLY A 66 23.34 -12.10 3.44
C GLY A 66 23.87 -10.70 3.74
N GLN A 67 23.13 -9.62 3.44
CA GLN A 67 23.49 -8.25 3.81
C GLN A 67 22.49 -7.65 4.81
N GLU A 68 22.98 -7.17 5.96
CA GLU A 68 22.14 -6.48 6.94
C GLU A 68 21.69 -5.09 6.46
N LYS A 69 22.51 -4.42 5.64
CA LYS A 69 22.21 -3.12 5.02
C LYS A 69 22.86 -3.04 3.64
N SER A 70 22.06 -2.69 2.64
CA SER A 70 22.53 -2.49 1.26
C SER A 70 22.61 -1.00 0.87
N GLY A 71 21.83 -0.14 1.54
CA GLY A 71 21.61 1.26 1.13
C GLY A 71 20.84 1.40 -0.21
N MET A 72 20.28 0.31 -0.73
CA MET A 72 19.53 0.30 -1.99
C MET A 72 18.03 0.46 -1.75
N THR A 73 17.35 1.09 -2.69
CA THR A 73 15.91 1.33 -2.63
C THR A 73 15.21 0.68 -3.83
N ALA A 74 14.11 -0.01 -3.59
CA ALA A 74 13.18 -0.40 -4.63
C ALA A 74 12.23 0.75 -4.95
N ASP A 75 12.03 1.06 -6.22
CA ASP A 75 11.08 2.08 -6.65
C ASP A 75 9.67 1.51 -6.59
N LEU A 76 8.74 2.25 -5.99
CA LEU A 76 7.33 1.91 -5.94
C LEU A 76 6.52 2.84 -6.84
N PHE A 77 5.58 2.27 -7.58
CA PHE A 77 4.75 2.99 -8.55
C PHE A 77 3.36 2.37 -8.62
N HIS A 78 2.45 2.99 -9.37
CA HIS A 78 1.09 2.47 -9.50
C HIS A 78 1.05 1.09 -10.17
N VAL A 79 0.15 0.22 -9.71
CA VAL A 79 -0.15 -1.01 -10.44
C VAL A 79 -0.71 -0.70 -11.83
N PHE A 80 -0.41 -1.57 -12.79
CA PHE A 80 -1.01 -1.53 -14.11
C PHE A 80 -2.51 -1.84 -14.00
N PRO A 81 -3.39 -0.97 -14.54
CA PRO A 81 -4.84 -1.15 -14.46
C PRO A 81 -5.33 -2.50 -14.99
N ASN A 82 -4.63 -3.06 -15.98
CA ASN A 82 -4.97 -4.35 -16.60
C ASN A 82 -5.04 -5.50 -15.60
N TYR A 83 -4.25 -5.46 -14.52
CA TYR A 83 -4.24 -6.53 -13.51
C TYR A 83 -5.27 -6.31 -12.41
N THR A 84 -5.84 -5.11 -12.27
CA THR A 84 -6.72 -4.79 -11.13
C THR A 84 -8.00 -5.62 -11.13
N GLY A 85 -8.68 -5.74 -12.27
CA GLY A 85 -9.90 -6.57 -12.37
C GLY A 85 -9.63 -8.07 -12.19
N THR A 86 -8.49 -8.54 -12.71
CA THR A 86 -8.06 -9.93 -12.51
C THR A 86 -7.74 -10.19 -11.04
N ALA A 87 -7.01 -9.29 -10.38
CA ALA A 87 -6.69 -9.41 -8.95
C ALA A 87 -7.96 -9.42 -8.09
N GLN A 88 -8.95 -8.58 -8.40
CA GLN A 88 -10.26 -8.61 -7.73
C GLN A 88 -10.97 -9.95 -7.90
N SER A 89 -10.92 -10.52 -9.10
CA SER A 89 -11.53 -11.82 -9.40
C SER A 89 -10.83 -12.95 -8.63
N VAL A 90 -9.50 -12.93 -8.56
CA VAL A 90 -8.71 -13.89 -7.78
C VAL A 90 -9.03 -13.74 -6.29
N ALA A 91 -9.01 -12.52 -5.75
CA ALA A 91 -9.37 -12.25 -4.36
C ALA A 91 -10.78 -12.80 -4.03
N ALA A 92 -11.77 -12.51 -4.88
CA ALA A 92 -13.13 -13.02 -4.72
C ALA A 92 -13.21 -14.55 -4.78
N ALA A 93 -12.49 -15.20 -5.70
CA ALA A 93 -12.46 -16.66 -5.83
C ALA A 93 -11.90 -17.35 -4.57
N HIS A 94 -10.96 -16.70 -3.89
CA HIS A 94 -10.35 -17.22 -2.65
C HIS A 94 -11.02 -16.70 -1.37
N GLY A 95 -12.06 -15.87 -1.47
CA GLY A 95 -12.75 -15.27 -0.32
C GLY A 95 -11.91 -14.21 0.42
N SER A 96 -10.97 -13.58 -0.27
CA SER A 96 -10.08 -12.54 0.24
C SER A 96 -10.53 -11.14 -0.20
N THR A 97 -10.04 -10.12 0.50
CA THR A 97 -10.19 -8.70 0.10
C THR A 97 -8.83 -8.09 -0.20
N ILE A 98 -8.72 -7.21 -1.18
CA ILE A 98 -7.47 -6.49 -1.46
C ILE A 98 -7.38 -5.28 -0.55
N VAL A 99 -6.33 -5.23 0.27
CA VAL A 99 -6.10 -4.13 1.22
C VAL A 99 -4.96 -3.20 0.80
N CYS A 100 -4.11 -3.61 -0.14
CA CYS A 100 -3.05 -2.74 -0.66
C CYS A 100 -2.65 -3.20 -2.08
N ALA A 101 -2.19 -2.27 -2.93
CA ALA A 101 -1.67 -2.61 -4.25
C ALA A 101 -0.59 -1.63 -4.70
N PHE A 102 0.53 -2.14 -5.21
CA PHE A 102 1.63 -1.33 -5.72
C PHE A 102 2.42 -2.08 -6.78
N GLY A 103 2.93 -1.34 -7.76
CA GLY A 103 4.02 -1.77 -8.62
C GLY A 103 5.35 -1.57 -7.91
N VAL A 104 6.30 -2.45 -8.20
CA VAL A 104 7.65 -2.42 -7.60
C VAL A 104 8.71 -2.72 -8.65
N LYS A 105 9.83 -2.01 -8.57
CA LYS A 105 11.00 -2.25 -9.40
C LYS A 105 12.22 -2.30 -8.50
N LEU A 106 12.84 -3.48 -8.45
CA LEU A 106 14.10 -3.66 -7.74
C LEU A 106 15.23 -2.87 -8.43
N PRO A 107 16.26 -2.46 -7.67
CA PRO A 107 17.48 -1.90 -8.23
C PRO A 107 18.00 -2.74 -9.42
N PRO A 108 18.50 -2.08 -10.49
CA PRO A 108 19.08 -2.80 -11.62
C PRO A 108 20.15 -3.80 -11.16
N LEU A 109 20.24 -4.94 -11.87
CA LEU A 109 21.18 -6.04 -11.59
C LEU A 109 20.87 -6.91 -10.37
N LEU A 110 19.84 -6.58 -9.57
CA LEU A 110 19.34 -7.51 -8.55
C LEU A 110 18.35 -8.50 -9.18
N SER A 111 18.61 -9.80 -9.03
CA SER A 111 17.68 -10.87 -9.41
C SER A 111 16.56 -11.06 -8.39
N GLY A 112 16.76 -10.59 -7.16
CA GLY A 112 15.79 -10.57 -6.09
C GLY A 112 16.33 -9.88 -4.84
N GLY A 113 15.45 -9.58 -3.89
CA GLY A 113 15.79 -8.91 -2.64
C GLY A 113 14.62 -8.85 -1.67
N ARG A 114 14.94 -8.62 -0.40
CA ARG A 114 13.98 -8.34 0.65
C ARG A 114 13.65 -6.85 0.62
N VAL A 115 12.42 -6.52 0.27
CA VAL A 115 11.91 -5.14 0.22
C VAL A 115 11.08 -4.88 1.47
N VAL A 116 11.52 -3.91 2.27
CA VAL A 116 10.79 -3.42 3.44
C VAL A 116 9.95 -2.22 3.04
N LEU A 117 8.66 -2.32 3.32
CA LEU A 117 7.65 -1.30 3.06
C LEU A 117 7.17 -0.73 4.38
N HIS A 118 6.96 0.58 4.40
CA HIS A 118 6.51 1.30 5.59
C HIS A 118 5.01 1.59 5.48
N VAL A 119 4.23 1.14 6.46
CA VAL A 119 2.80 1.46 6.55
C VAL A 119 2.64 2.94 6.92
N LYS A 120 1.78 3.66 6.18
CA LYS A 120 1.54 5.10 6.41
C LYS A 120 0.99 5.32 7.82
N ASP A 121 1.40 6.42 8.46
CA ASP A 121 0.91 6.81 9.78
C ASP A 121 -0.63 6.83 9.84
N GLY A 122 -1.19 6.23 10.89
CA GLY A 122 -2.65 6.15 11.09
C GLY A 122 -3.33 4.96 10.42
N PHE A 123 -2.57 4.08 9.76
CA PHE A 123 -3.05 2.81 9.24
C PHE A 123 -2.32 1.65 9.89
N ASP A 124 -3.04 0.55 10.09
CA ASP A 124 -2.49 -0.72 10.57
C ASP A 124 -2.70 -1.79 9.51
N MET A 125 -1.64 -2.55 9.22
CA MET A 125 -1.76 -3.67 8.31
C MET A 125 -2.45 -4.85 9.02
N PRO A 126 -3.45 -5.50 8.40
CA PRO A 126 -4.06 -6.70 8.97
C PRO A 126 -3.05 -7.83 9.15
N SER A 127 -3.31 -8.72 10.13
CA SER A 127 -2.41 -9.82 10.46
C SER A 127 -2.51 -11.02 9.51
N ASP A 128 -3.65 -11.18 8.86
CA ASP A 128 -4.01 -12.31 8.00
C ASP A 128 -3.83 -11.96 6.52
N ILE A 129 -2.60 -11.63 6.14
CA ILE A 129 -2.30 -11.15 4.79
C ILE A 129 -1.37 -12.06 3.99
N VAL A 130 -1.55 -12.03 2.68
CA VAL A 130 -0.67 -12.64 1.69
C VAL A 130 -0.42 -11.66 0.56
N ALA A 131 0.82 -11.58 0.09
CA ALA A 131 1.14 -10.79 -1.10
C ALA A 131 0.93 -11.66 -2.34
N VAL A 132 0.33 -11.07 -3.38
CA VAL A 132 0.05 -11.71 -4.67
C VAL A 132 0.73 -10.90 -5.76
N SER A 133 1.64 -11.55 -6.48
CA SER A 133 2.39 -10.98 -7.59
C SER A 133 1.77 -11.44 -8.91
N MET A 134 1.34 -10.49 -9.74
CA MET A 134 0.57 -10.76 -10.96
C MET A 134 1.46 -10.66 -12.20
N HIS A 135 1.53 -11.71 -13.03
CA HIS A 135 2.43 -11.77 -14.20
C HIS A 135 1.81 -12.47 -15.40
N GLY A 136 1.77 -11.80 -16.56
CA GLY A 136 1.39 -12.47 -17.82
C GLY A 136 0.05 -13.21 -17.71
N GLU A 137 0.10 -14.55 -17.65
CA GLU A 137 -1.06 -15.47 -17.53
C GLU A 137 -1.19 -16.17 -16.17
N LYS A 138 -0.32 -15.86 -15.20
CA LYS A 138 -0.27 -16.49 -13.88
C LYS A 138 -0.05 -15.49 -12.74
N PHE A 139 -0.26 -15.94 -11.52
CA PHE A 139 0.13 -15.21 -10.32
C PHE A 139 0.92 -16.13 -9.37
N ASN A 140 1.73 -15.52 -8.52
CA ASN A 140 2.38 -16.21 -7.42
C ASN A 140 2.11 -15.50 -6.09
N THR A 141 2.07 -16.27 -5.02
CA THR A 141 1.90 -15.74 -3.67
C THR A 141 3.24 -15.64 -2.97
N ILE A 142 3.42 -14.57 -2.23
CA ILE A 142 4.64 -14.19 -1.54
C ILE A 142 4.29 -14.06 -0.06
N ALA A 143 5.08 -14.70 0.80
CA ALA A 143 4.91 -14.58 2.25
C ALA A 143 5.18 -13.14 2.67
N VAL A 144 4.31 -12.60 3.52
CA VAL A 144 4.50 -11.28 4.12
C VAL A 144 5.13 -11.45 5.50
N GLU A 145 6.30 -10.85 5.69
CA GLU A 145 6.98 -10.82 6.97
C GLU A 145 6.61 -9.53 7.71
N LYS A 146 6.02 -9.63 8.90
CA LYS A 146 5.83 -8.46 9.77
C LYS A 146 7.15 -8.14 10.48
N VAL A 147 7.75 -7.01 10.13
CA VAL A 147 9.02 -6.56 10.73
C VAL A 147 8.74 -5.86 12.06
N ASN A 148 7.74 -4.99 12.08
CA ASN A 148 7.17 -4.36 13.27
C ASN A 148 5.77 -3.84 12.94
N ASP A 149 5.15 -3.08 13.84
CA ASP A 149 3.78 -2.56 13.65
C ASP A 149 3.63 -1.62 12.45
N ARG A 150 4.73 -1.08 11.95
CA ARG A 150 4.75 -0.09 10.87
C ARG A 150 5.49 -0.55 9.64
N GLN A 151 6.00 -1.78 9.62
CA GLN A 151 6.83 -2.29 8.55
C GLN A 151 6.49 -3.72 8.22
N ILE A 152 6.30 -3.96 6.93
CA ILE A 152 6.21 -5.30 6.35
C ILE A 152 7.38 -5.51 5.40
N ALA A 153 7.81 -6.75 5.23
CA ALA A 153 8.85 -7.11 4.29
C ALA A 153 8.38 -8.22 3.36
N LEU A 154 8.82 -8.14 2.10
CA LEU A 154 8.52 -9.09 1.04
C LEU A 154 9.83 -9.53 0.38
N ASN A 155 9.98 -10.82 0.17
CA ASN A 155 11.08 -11.35 -0.65
C ASN A 155 10.63 -11.38 -2.11
N LEU A 156 11.11 -10.42 -2.88
CA LEU A 156 10.71 -10.21 -4.27
C LEU A 156 11.79 -10.66 -5.23
N LYS A 157 11.40 -11.22 -6.37
CA LYS A 157 12.23 -11.44 -7.55
C LYS A 157 12.17 -10.21 -8.46
N ALA A 158 13.13 -10.08 -9.37
CA ALA A 158 13.11 -9.03 -10.38
C ALA A 158 11.86 -9.06 -11.29
N SER A 159 11.23 -10.23 -11.42
CA SER A 159 9.96 -10.40 -12.14
C SER A 159 8.74 -9.92 -11.36
N ASP A 160 8.83 -9.85 -10.02
CA ASP A 160 7.73 -9.45 -9.16
C ASP A 160 7.52 -7.94 -9.25
N ASN A 161 6.61 -7.52 -10.12
CA ASN A 161 6.46 -6.12 -10.48
C ASN A 161 5.07 -5.53 -10.17
N GLN A 162 4.07 -6.36 -9.88
CA GLN A 162 2.68 -5.98 -9.69
C GLN A 162 2.12 -6.70 -8.46
N ILE A 163 2.20 -6.04 -7.32
CA ILE A 163 1.90 -6.63 -6.02
C ILE A 163 0.54 -6.17 -5.53
N TYR A 164 -0.25 -7.12 -5.07
CA TYR A 164 -1.51 -6.91 -4.37
C TYR A 164 -1.45 -7.62 -3.03
N ILE A 165 -1.81 -6.95 -1.95
CA ILE A 165 -1.88 -7.55 -0.62
C ILE A 165 -3.33 -7.94 -0.38
N PHE A 166 -3.55 -9.24 -0.23
CA PHE A 166 -4.85 -9.82 0.06
C PHE A 166 -4.95 -10.08 1.55
N GLN A 167 -6.12 -9.80 2.12
CA GLN A 167 -6.48 -10.12 3.49
C GLN A 167 -7.49 -11.27 3.52
N GLY A 168 -7.25 -12.24 4.39
CA GLY A 168 -8.11 -13.39 4.62
C GLY A 168 -8.12 -14.39 3.47
N GLY A 169 -9.16 -15.23 3.44
CA GLY A 169 -9.36 -16.26 2.43
C GLY A 169 -8.43 -17.47 2.55
N ASN A 170 -8.46 -18.34 1.54
CA ASN A 170 -7.78 -19.64 1.57
C ASN A 170 -6.54 -19.71 0.66
N LEU A 171 -5.95 -18.57 0.32
CA LEU A 171 -4.80 -18.51 -0.58
C LEU A 171 -3.49 -18.69 0.20
N ALA A 172 -2.83 -19.82 0.02
CA ALA A 172 -1.57 -20.13 0.70
C ALA A 172 -0.39 -19.34 0.10
N ALA A 173 0.61 -19.01 0.94
CA ALA A 173 1.86 -18.41 0.48
C ALA A 173 2.76 -19.44 -0.25
N GLY A 174 3.51 -19.00 -1.26
CA GLY A 174 4.38 -19.86 -2.07
C GLY A 174 3.68 -20.65 -3.18
N THR A 175 2.41 -20.39 -3.44
CA THR A 175 1.63 -20.96 -4.54
C THR A 175 1.91 -20.21 -5.84
N GLU A 176 1.97 -20.93 -6.95
CA GLU A 176 1.94 -20.38 -8.30
C GLU A 176 0.75 -21.02 -9.04
N GLU A 177 -0.10 -20.20 -9.65
CA GLU A 177 -1.33 -20.66 -10.31
C GLU A 177 -1.64 -19.80 -11.54
N THR A 178 -2.22 -20.42 -12.57
CA THR A 178 -2.66 -19.67 -13.76
C THR A 178 -4.01 -19.00 -13.51
N TYR A 179 -4.28 -17.86 -14.15
CA TYR A 179 -5.61 -17.24 -14.07
C TYR A 179 -6.69 -18.15 -14.63
N LYS A 180 -6.34 -18.98 -15.62
CA LYS A 180 -7.26 -19.92 -16.25
C LYS A 180 -7.75 -20.96 -15.25
N ASP A 181 -6.83 -21.56 -14.50
CA ASP A 181 -7.13 -22.60 -13.53
C ASP A 181 -7.89 -22.01 -12.32
N CYS A 182 -7.43 -20.87 -11.81
CA CYS A 182 -8.05 -20.18 -10.66
C CYS A 182 -9.48 -19.68 -10.96
N LEU A 183 -9.68 -19.07 -12.14
CA LEU A 183 -10.93 -18.38 -12.49
C LEU A 183 -11.84 -19.20 -13.41
N GLY A 184 -11.43 -20.41 -13.80
CA GLY A 184 -12.20 -21.29 -14.67
C GLY A 184 -12.42 -20.71 -16.09
N TRP A 185 -11.50 -19.89 -16.58
CA TRP A 185 -11.58 -19.35 -17.95
C TRP A 185 -11.46 -20.51 -18.95
N LYS A 186 -12.25 -20.49 -20.02
CA LYS A 186 -12.26 -21.58 -21.03
C LYS A 186 -11.36 -21.25 -22.20
#